data_AF-A0A1G0BJB6-F1
#
_entry.id   AF-A0A1G0BJB6-F1
#
_cell.length_a   1.000
_cell.length_b   1.000
_cell.length_c   1.000
_cell.angle_alpha   90.00
_cell.angle_beta   90.00
_cell.angle_gamma   90.00
#
_symmetry.space_group_name_H-M   'P 1'
#
loop_
_entity.id
_entity.type
_entity.pdbx_description
1 polymer ?
#
loop_
_entity_poly.entity_id
_entity_poly.type
_entity_poly.pdbx_seq_one_letter_code
_entity_poly.pdbx_strand_id
1 'polypeptide(L)'
;MTAPLNAKQQQNKVANQSGRFRGALLGMACGDAVGTTVEFKPRGTFPLVTDMVGGGPFKLKPGEWTDDTSMGLCLATSLVEYGQFDATDQMRRYVKWRDEG
;
A
#
# COMPACT_ATOMS: atom_id res chain seq x y z
N MET A 1 -8.34 37.95 5.02
CA MET A 1 -7.26 37.59 4.07
C MET A 1 -6.07 37.14 4.88
N THR A 2 -5.70 35.85 4.83
CA THR A 2 -4.49 35.34 5.50
C THR A 2 -3.27 35.62 4.64
N ALA A 3 -2.17 36.08 5.26
CA ALA A 3 -0.93 36.37 4.55
C ALA A 3 -0.34 35.08 3.92
N PRO A 4 0.27 35.16 2.71
CA PRO A 4 0.86 34.01 2.06
C PRO A 4 2.02 33.42 2.89
N LEU A 5 2.18 32.09 2.82
CA LEU A 5 3.21 31.35 3.55
C LEU A 5 4.61 31.74 3.04
N ASN A 6 5.57 31.83 3.97
CA ASN A 6 6.97 32.04 3.62
C ASN A 6 7.64 30.74 3.11
N ALA A 7 8.81 30.85 2.48
CA ALA A 7 9.51 29.73 1.85
C ALA A 7 9.78 28.55 2.81
N LYS A 8 10.11 28.80 4.08
CA LYS A 8 10.32 27.77 5.10
C LYS A 8 9.02 27.05 5.48
N GLN A 9 7.92 27.81 5.59
CA GLN A 9 6.59 27.25 5.85
C GLN A 9 6.08 26.42 4.66
N GLN A 10 6.36 26.88 3.44
CA GLN A 10 6.05 26.14 2.22
C GLN A 10 6.84 24.82 2.15
N GLN A 11 8.14 24.84 2.46
CA GLN A 11 8.99 23.65 2.56
C GLN A 11 8.48 22.65 3.61
N ASN A 12 8.15 23.13 4.82
CA ASN A 12 7.62 22.27 5.88
C ASN A 12 6.27 21.65 5.51
N LYS A 13 5.42 22.38 4.78
CA LYS A 13 4.13 21.87 4.28
C LYS A 13 4.32 20.80 3.19
N VAL A 14 5.29 20.95 2.30
CA VAL A 14 5.61 19.95 1.27
C VAL A 14 6.25 18.70 1.88
N ALA A 15 7.17 18.87 2.83
CA ALA A 15 7.77 17.76 3.58
C ALA A 15 6.69 16.95 4.34
N ASN A 16 5.71 17.64 4.94
CA ASN A 16 4.57 17.00 5.58
C ASN A 16 3.68 16.25 4.57
N GLN A 17 3.44 16.79 3.36
CA GLN A 17 2.68 16.10 2.32
C GLN A 17 3.38 14.85 1.79
N SER A 18 4.68 14.91 1.52
CA SER A 18 5.44 13.72 1.09
C SER A 18 5.39 12.60 2.13
N GLY A 19 5.50 12.96 3.42
CA GLY A 19 5.33 12.01 4.52
C GLY A 19 3.95 11.32 4.51
N ARG A 20 2.88 12.07 4.24
CA ARG A 20 1.52 11.50 4.13
C ARG A 20 1.37 10.55 2.95
N PHE A 21 1.90 10.88 1.78
CA PHE A 21 1.82 10.00 0.61
C PHE A 21 2.64 8.73 0.78
N ARG A 22 3.87 8.84 1.31
CA ARG A 22 4.69 7.68 1.66
C ARG A 22 4.00 6.83 2.73
N GLY A 23 3.46 7.46 3.76
CA GLY A 23 2.71 6.78 4.81
C GLY A 23 1.47 6.06 4.30
N ALA A 24 0.78 6.60 3.29
CA ALA A 24 -0.36 5.92 2.67
C ALA A 24 0.05 4.64 1.93
N LEU A 25 1.09 4.70 1.08
CA LEU A 25 1.59 3.54 0.34
C LEU A 25 2.20 2.48 1.26
N LEU A 26 3.05 2.89 2.21
CA LEU A 26 3.65 1.98 3.19
C LEU A 26 2.59 1.42 4.13
N GLY A 27 1.65 2.25 4.59
CA GLY A 27 0.57 1.85 5.48
C GLY A 27 -0.38 0.84 4.85
N MET A 28 -0.67 0.96 3.56
CA MET A 28 -1.39 -0.05 2.79
C MET A 28 -0.67 -1.40 2.84
N ALA A 29 0.63 -1.44 2.51
CA ALA A 29 1.41 -2.67 2.54
C ALA A 29 1.58 -3.26 3.95
N CYS A 30 1.77 -2.41 4.96
CA CYS A 30 1.81 -2.86 6.36
C CYS A 30 0.46 -3.43 6.82
N GLY A 31 -0.65 -2.80 6.43
CA GLY A 31 -1.99 -3.25 6.77
C GLY A 31 -2.32 -4.61 6.15
N ASP A 32 -1.97 -4.79 4.88
CA ASP A 32 -2.05 -6.05 4.15
C ASP A 32 -1.23 -7.16 4.86
N ALA A 33 0.08 -6.95 5.05
CA ALA A 33 0.98 -7.93 5.67
C ALA A 33 0.58 -8.33 7.10
N VAL A 34 0.00 -7.42 7.89
CA VAL A 34 -0.52 -7.73 9.24
C VAL A 34 -1.90 -8.41 9.17
N GLY A 35 -2.75 -7.97 8.23
CA GLY A 35 -4.12 -8.46 8.09
C GLY A 35 -4.20 -9.91 7.61
N THR A 36 -3.34 -10.30 6.66
CA THR A 36 -3.35 -11.65 6.08
C THR A 36 -3.09 -12.77 7.12
N THR A 37 -2.39 -12.47 8.23
CA THR A 37 -2.18 -13.41 9.36
C THR A 37 -3.48 -14.04 9.88
N VAL A 38 -4.60 -13.30 9.79
CA VAL A 38 -5.90 -13.70 10.32
C VAL A 38 -6.99 -13.75 9.25
N GLU A 39 -6.60 -13.78 7.99
CA GLU A 39 -7.51 -13.89 6.87
C GLU A 39 -8.40 -15.13 7.00
N PHE A 40 -9.68 -14.96 6.62
CA PHE A 40 -10.75 -15.95 6.74
C PHE A 40 -11.07 -16.42 8.18
N LYS A 41 -10.51 -15.80 9.21
CA LYS A 41 -10.86 -16.11 10.61
C LYS A 41 -12.02 -15.23 11.09
N PRO A 42 -13.05 -15.81 11.73
CA PRO A 42 -14.07 -15.02 12.40
C PRO A 42 -13.48 -14.12 13.49
N ARG A 43 -14.10 -12.95 13.71
CA ARG A 43 -13.66 -12.03 14.76
C ARG A 43 -13.71 -12.71 16.13
N GLY A 44 -12.62 -12.60 16.91
CA GLY A 44 -12.52 -13.14 18.27
C GLY A 44 -12.12 -14.60 18.34
N THR A 45 -11.88 -15.28 17.22
CA THR A 45 -11.44 -16.69 17.21
C THR A 45 -9.93 -16.85 17.06
N PHE A 46 -9.18 -15.75 17.17
CA PHE A 46 -7.73 -15.73 17.07
C PHE A 46 -7.13 -14.81 18.14
N PRO A 47 -5.89 -15.08 18.62
CA PRO A 47 -5.20 -14.20 19.54
C PRO A 47 -5.02 -12.79 18.96
N LEU A 48 -4.94 -11.78 19.81
CA LEU A 48 -4.66 -10.41 19.37
C LEU A 48 -3.36 -10.37 18.54
N VAL A 49 -3.44 -9.83 17.32
CA VAL A 49 -2.27 -9.57 16.48
C VAL A 49 -1.76 -8.18 16.81
N THR A 50 -0.55 -8.12 17.35
CA THR A 50 0.11 -6.86 17.76
C THR A 50 1.41 -6.58 16.99
N ASP A 51 1.82 -7.51 16.13
CA ASP A 51 3.09 -7.44 15.39
C ASP A 51 2.95 -8.13 14.03
N MET A 52 3.92 -7.91 13.16
CA MET A 52 4.01 -8.45 11.81
C MET A 52 4.60 -9.86 11.85
N VAL A 53 3.75 -10.87 12.10
CA VAL A 53 4.19 -12.26 12.35
C VAL A 53 4.09 -13.18 11.13
N GLY A 54 3.49 -12.73 10.02
CA GLY A 54 3.24 -13.56 8.84
C GLY A 54 2.20 -14.66 9.09
N GLY A 55 2.39 -15.83 8.50
CA GLY A 55 1.49 -16.98 8.61
C GLY A 55 0.29 -16.87 7.67
N GLY A 56 -0.92 -16.90 8.22
CA GLY A 56 -2.15 -16.84 7.44
C GLY A 56 -2.38 -18.07 6.54
N PRO A 57 -3.37 -18.02 5.64
CA PRO A 57 -3.69 -19.11 4.72
C PRO A 57 -2.55 -19.44 3.75
N PHE A 58 -1.71 -18.45 3.43
CA PHE A 58 -0.63 -18.58 2.45
C PHE A 58 0.73 -18.92 3.06
N LYS A 59 0.83 -19.06 4.40
CA LYS A 59 2.08 -19.36 5.13
C LYS A 59 3.21 -18.36 4.84
N LEU A 60 2.85 -17.08 4.78
CA LEU A 60 3.76 -15.98 4.50
C LEU A 60 4.80 -15.81 5.61
N LYS A 61 5.98 -15.31 5.25
CA LYS A 61 6.98 -14.83 6.20
C LYS A 61 6.57 -13.45 6.76
N PRO A 62 7.07 -13.06 7.94
CA PRO A 62 6.94 -11.70 8.44
C PRO A 62 7.28 -10.64 7.38
N GLY A 63 6.33 -9.77 7.07
CA GLY A 63 6.48 -8.65 6.13
C GLY A 63 6.19 -8.95 4.67
N GLU A 64 5.91 -10.20 4.32
CA GLU A 64 5.29 -10.51 3.03
C GLU A 64 3.82 -10.06 3.04
N TRP A 65 3.36 -9.56 1.89
CA TRP A 65 2.05 -8.98 1.63
C TRP A 65 1.36 -9.71 0.47
N THR A 66 0.07 -9.46 0.24
CA THR A 66 -0.75 -10.23 -0.72
C THR A 66 -0.99 -9.50 -2.05
N ASP A 67 -2.03 -9.94 -2.76
CA ASP A 67 -2.55 -9.33 -3.97
C ASP A 67 -2.94 -7.87 -3.81
N ASP A 68 -3.41 -7.43 -2.64
CA ASP A 68 -3.75 -6.02 -2.36
C ASP A 68 -2.56 -5.09 -2.66
N THR A 69 -1.40 -5.38 -2.07
CA THR A 69 -0.17 -4.60 -2.31
C THR A 69 0.34 -4.79 -3.74
N SER A 70 0.24 -6.00 -4.28
CA SER A 70 0.61 -6.28 -5.68
C SER A 70 -0.15 -5.40 -6.67
N MET A 71 -1.48 -5.34 -6.53
CA MET A 71 -2.36 -4.53 -7.38
C MET A 71 -2.15 -3.04 -7.16
N GLY A 72 -1.90 -2.62 -5.92
CA GLY A 72 -1.49 -1.25 -5.59
C GLY A 72 -0.20 -0.84 -6.31
N LEU A 73 0.82 -1.71 -6.32
CA LEU A 73 2.09 -1.46 -7.02
C LEU A 73 1.94 -1.46 -8.54
N CYS A 74 1.12 -2.35 -9.11
CA CYS A 74 0.81 -2.35 -10.53
C CYS A 74 0.15 -1.03 -10.96
N LEU A 75 -0.83 -0.54 -10.19
CA LEU A 75 -1.47 0.75 -10.45
C LEU A 75 -0.49 1.92 -10.31
N ALA A 76 0.28 1.94 -9.21
CA ALA A 76 1.26 3.01 -8.98
C ALA A 76 2.30 3.08 -10.11
N THR A 77 2.79 1.93 -10.55
CA THR A 77 3.74 1.84 -11.67
C THR A 77 3.14 2.38 -12.96
N SER A 78 1.90 2.00 -13.29
CA SER A 78 1.21 2.50 -14.48
C SER A 78 1.07 4.03 -14.46
N LEU A 79 0.62 4.59 -13.33
CA LEU A 79 0.47 6.03 -13.15
C LEU A 79 1.79 6.80 -13.28
N VAL A 80 2.88 6.25 -12.72
CA VAL A 80 4.21 6.87 -12.79
C VAL A 80 4.77 6.82 -14.21
N GLU A 81 4.65 5.68 -14.90
CA GLU A 81 5.20 5.51 -16.26
C GLU A 81 4.43 6.33 -17.32
N TYR A 82 3.10 6.41 -17.21
CA TYR A 82 2.26 7.09 -18.21
C TYR A 82 1.97 8.55 -17.86
N GLY A 83 2.19 8.97 -16.60
CA GLY A 83 1.86 10.31 -16.13
C GLY A 83 0.36 10.63 -16.12
N GLN A 84 -0.49 9.62 -16.31
CA GLN A 84 -1.95 9.71 -16.34
C GLN A 84 -2.55 8.33 -16.04
N PHE A 85 -3.88 8.30 -15.87
CA PHE A 85 -4.60 7.04 -15.71
C PHE A 85 -4.84 6.36 -17.06
N ASP A 86 -4.31 5.14 -17.21
CA ASP A 86 -4.58 4.25 -18.35
C ASP A 86 -5.12 2.91 -17.83
N ALA A 87 -6.44 2.73 -17.93
CA ALA A 87 -7.10 1.50 -17.49
C ALA A 87 -6.61 0.26 -18.25
N THR A 88 -6.21 0.40 -19.52
CA THR A 88 -5.77 -0.72 -20.33
C THR A 88 -4.39 -1.19 -19.88
N ASP A 89 -3.47 -0.26 -19.65
CA ASP A 89 -2.14 -0.59 -19.11
C ASP A 89 -2.24 -1.18 -17.70
N GLN A 90 -3.05 -0.58 -16.82
CA GLN A 90 -3.33 -1.11 -15.48
C GLN A 90 -3.80 -2.57 -15.53
N MET A 91 -4.80 -2.87 -16.36
CA MET A 91 -5.34 -4.24 -16.49
C MET A 91 -4.32 -5.22 -17.06
N ARG A 92 -3.48 -4.80 -18.02
CA ARG A 92 -2.39 -5.66 -18.52
C ARG A 92 -1.40 -6.02 -17.42
N ARG A 93 -1.07 -5.10 -16.52
CA ARG A 93 -0.18 -5.36 -15.38
C ARG A 93 -0.82 -6.30 -14.36
N TYR A 94 -2.11 -6.17 -14.11
CA TYR A 94 -2.85 -7.08 -13.24
C TYR A 94 -2.86 -8.51 -13.80
N VAL A 95 -3.13 -8.67 -15.08
CA VAL A 95 -3.08 -9.96 -15.77
C VAL A 95 -1.67 -10.54 -15.71
N LYS A 96 -0.64 -9.73 -16.00
CA LYS A 96 0.74 -10.17 -15.93
C LYS A 96 1.13 -10.64 -14.53
N TRP A 97 0.78 -9.88 -13.49
CA TRP A 97 1.04 -10.29 -12.10
C TRP A 97 0.28 -11.57 -11.74
N ARG A 98 -0.98 -11.73 -12.14
CA ARG A 98 -1.74 -12.96 -11.90
C ARG A 98 -1.04 -14.19 -12.50
N ASP A 99 -0.41 -14.03 -13.67
CA ASP A 99 0.16 -15.14 -14.44
C ASP A 99 1.62 -15.44 -14.07
N GLU A 100 2.39 -14.45 -13.60
CA GLU A 100 3.84 -14.55 -13.38
C GLU A 100 4.31 -14.17 -11.96
N GLY A 101 3.40 -13.67 -11.11
CA GLY A 101 3.69 -13.08 -9.80
C GLY A 101 3.89 -14.07 -8.67
#